data_AF-A0A0B2QCD6-F1
#
_entry.id   AF-A0A0B2QCD6-F1
#
_cell.length_a   1.000
_cell.length_b   1.000
_cell.length_c   1.000
_cell.angle_alpha   90.00
_cell.angle_beta   90.00
_cell.angle_gamma   90.00
#
_symmetry.space_group_name_H-M   'P 1'
#
loop_
_entity.id
_entity.type
_entity.pdbx_description
1 polymer ?
#
loop_
_entity_poly.entity_id
_entity_poly.type
_entity_poly.pdbx_seq_one_letter_code
_entity_poly.pdbx_strand_id
1 'polypeptide(L)'
;MASLTCLRPTHPHLHRGSVLLAISNRCFNHSSLLNWILSVNPPRTAPPRAMAKPCSSPAQDLVASPGDFEFVLPLKIVEYPDPRLRARNKRIVAFDDSLKKLVHEMFDVMYKTDGIGLSAPQLGINVQLMVFNPVGERGEGEEIVLVNPRVSQYSKKLTLFNEGCLSFPGINADVKRPESVKIDARDINGTRFSVNLSDLPARIFQHEFDHLQGILFFERMTEEVLDSICGQLQALETKYEGMTGLPSPEKIENRRRRKVAVGFGKR
;
A
#
# COMPACT_ATOMS: atom_id res chain seq x y z
N MET A 1 56.80 -19.13 -20.25
CA MET A 1 56.61 -20.59 -20.43
C MET A 1 56.65 -21.22 -19.04
N ALA A 2 55.79 -22.15 -18.63
CA ALA A 2 54.56 -22.72 -19.19
C ALA A 2 53.54 -22.84 -18.02
N SER A 3 52.24 -22.60 -18.17
CA SER A 3 51.22 -23.42 -18.86
C SER A 3 51.15 -24.87 -18.36
N LEU A 4 50.16 -25.15 -17.50
CA LEU A 4 49.74 -26.51 -17.11
C LEU A 4 48.21 -26.62 -17.03
N THR A 5 47.70 -27.19 -18.11
CA THR A 5 46.48 -27.94 -18.42
C THR A 5 45.48 -28.36 -17.32
N CYS A 6 44.22 -28.47 -17.75
CA CYS A 6 43.05 -29.02 -17.03
C CYS A 6 43.17 -30.50 -16.60
N LEU A 7 42.27 -30.94 -15.70
CA LEU A 7 41.59 -32.24 -15.80
C LEU A 7 40.20 -32.25 -15.10
N ARG A 8 39.25 -32.99 -15.69
CA ARG A 8 37.95 -33.49 -15.16
C ARG A 8 38.10 -35.03 -14.97
N PRO A 9 37.15 -35.86 -14.45
CA PRO A 9 35.69 -35.72 -14.27
C PRO A 9 35.31 -35.79 -12.74
N THR A 10 34.17 -36.25 -12.19
CA THR A 10 33.02 -37.11 -12.58
C THR A 10 31.68 -36.68 -11.95
N HIS A 11 30.60 -37.42 -12.23
CA HIS A 11 29.31 -37.39 -11.53
C HIS A 11 29.16 -38.60 -10.58
N PRO A 12 28.13 -38.62 -9.73
CA PRO A 12 27.00 -39.50 -10.09
C PRO A 12 25.61 -38.85 -10.07
N HIS A 13 24.66 -39.60 -10.64
CA HIS A 13 23.19 -39.48 -10.54
C HIS A 13 22.69 -39.67 -9.09
N LEU A 14 21.41 -39.50 -8.68
CA LEU A 14 20.07 -39.23 -9.28
C LEU A 14 19.35 -38.24 -8.30
N HIS A 15 18.17 -37.62 -8.54
CA HIS A 15 16.89 -38.17 -8.98
C HIS A 15 15.95 -37.06 -9.51
N ARG A 16 14.99 -37.41 -10.39
CA ARG A 16 13.88 -36.51 -10.79
C ARG A 16 12.75 -36.52 -9.75
N GLY A 17 12.16 -35.35 -9.49
CA GLY A 17 10.83 -35.19 -8.88
C GLY A 17 10.05 -34.09 -9.63
N SER A 18 9.07 -34.48 -10.46
CA SER A 18 8.22 -33.54 -11.18
C SER A 18 6.85 -33.48 -10.51
N VAL A 19 6.41 -32.27 -10.14
CA VAL A 19 5.05 -32.04 -9.62
C VAL A 19 4.21 -31.43 -10.72
N LEU A 20 3.34 -32.24 -11.33
CA LEU A 20 2.39 -31.77 -12.33
C LEU A 20 1.25 -30.98 -11.67
N LEU A 21 0.81 -29.90 -12.34
CA LEU A 21 -0.35 -29.13 -11.93
C LEU A 21 -1.64 -29.92 -12.22
N ALA A 22 -2.38 -30.30 -11.18
CA ALA A 22 -3.62 -31.05 -11.31
C ALA A 22 -4.84 -30.11 -11.51
N ILE A 23 -5.23 -29.89 -12.77
CA ILE A 23 -6.45 -29.14 -13.12
C ILE A 23 -7.67 -30.03 -12.86
N SER A 24 -8.51 -29.68 -11.88
CA SER A 24 -9.74 -30.41 -11.59
C SER A 24 -10.93 -29.82 -12.36
N ASN A 25 -11.22 -30.37 -13.53
CA ASN A 25 -12.49 -30.13 -14.21
C ASN A 25 -13.63 -30.82 -13.43
N ARG A 26 -14.67 -30.06 -13.06
CA ARG A 26 -15.99 -30.60 -12.73
C ARG A 26 -17.07 -29.87 -13.53
N CYS A 27 -17.41 -30.44 -14.67
CA CYS A 27 -18.67 -30.14 -15.33
C CYS A 27 -19.81 -30.70 -14.47
N PHE A 28 -20.86 -29.92 -14.25
CA PHE A 28 -22.21 -30.44 -14.00
C PHE A 28 -23.19 -29.68 -14.89
N ASN A 29 -24.21 -30.39 -15.38
CA ASN A 29 -25.02 -29.96 -16.53
C ASN A 29 -26.50 -29.77 -16.14
N HIS A 30 -27.29 -29.27 -17.09
CA HIS A 30 -28.75 -29.09 -17.07
C HIS A 30 -29.34 -27.94 -16.23
N SER A 31 -29.59 -26.82 -16.93
CA SER A 31 -30.94 -26.46 -17.38
C SER A 31 -32.12 -26.68 -16.42
N SER A 32 -32.72 -25.58 -15.98
CA SER A 32 -34.17 -25.43 -16.05
C SER A 32 -34.55 -24.05 -16.63
N LEU A 33 -35.30 -24.06 -17.73
CA LEU A 33 -35.98 -22.87 -18.27
C LEU A 33 -37.41 -22.87 -17.72
N LEU A 34 -37.78 -21.83 -16.96
CA LEU A 34 -39.16 -21.60 -16.54
C LEU A 34 -39.52 -20.12 -16.71
N ASN A 35 -40.54 -19.87 -17.51
CA ASN A 35 -41.03 -18.53 -17.82
C ASN A 35 -41.60 -17.86 -16.56
N TRP A 36 -41.15 -16.63 -16.28
CA TRP A 36 -41.86 -15.74 -15.37
C TRP A 36 -42.95 -14.98 -16.11
N ILE A 37 -44.20 -15.20 -15.69
CA ILE A 37 -45.38 -14.57 -16.29
C ILE A 37 -45.51 -13.13 -15.78
N LEU A 38 -45.82 -12.21 -16.69
CA LEU A 38 -46.15 -10.82 -16.35
C LEU A 38 -47.46 -10.76 -15.54
N SER A 39 -47.42 -10.15 -14.36
CA SER A 39 -48.62 -9.76 -13.62
C SER A 39 -48.42 -8.38 -13.02
N VAL A 40 -49.13 -7.38 -13.54
CA VAL A 40 -48.98 -5.97 -13.18
C VAL A 40 -50.06 -5.61 -12.16
N ASN A 41 -49.66 -5.18 -10.97
CA ASN A 41 -50.55 -4.62 -9.96
C ASN A 41 -50.13 -3.18 -9.61
N PRO A 42 -51.02 -2.18 -9.70
CA PRO A 42 -50.70 -0.80 -9.33
C PRO A 42 -50.58 -0.63 -7.81
N PRO A 43 -49.71 0.29 -7.32
CA PRO A 43 -49.51 0.50 -5.89
C PRO A 43 -50.69 1.22 -5.24
N ARG A 44 -51.04 0.83 -4.01
CA ARG A 44 -51.93 1.62 -3.14
C ARG A 44 -51.14 2.76 -2.47
N THR A 45 -51.75 3.93 -2.40
CA THR A 45 -51.15 5.14 -1.83
C THR A 45 -51.12 5.11 -0.30
N ALA A 46 -50.08 5.68 0.29
CA ALA A 46 -49.94 5.91 1.73
C ALA A 46 -49.47 7.37 1.98
N PRO A 47 -49.84 8.00 3.11
CA PRO A 47 -49.56 9.42 3.37
C PRO A 47 -48.07 9.71 3.66
N PRO A 48 -47.62 10.97 3.51
CA PRO A 48 -46.20 11.30 3.47
C PRO A 48 -45.51 11.18 4.83
N ARG A 49 -44.36 10.49 4.84
CA ARG A 49 -43.38 10.54 5.94
C ARG A 49 -42.24 11.49 5.55
N ALA A 50 -41.78 12.31 6.49
CA ALA A 50 -40.91 13.45 6.19
C ALA A 50 -39.62 13.10 5.42
N MET A 51 -39.27 13.92 4.42
CA MET A 51 -38.08 13.76 3.60
C MET A 51 -36.81 14.11 4.41
N ALA A 52 -36.19 13.11 5.03
CA ALA A 52 -34.79 13.21 5.43
C ALA A 52 -33.93 13.38 4.17
N LYS A 53 -33.13 14.45 4.09
CA LYS A 53 -32.24 14.72 2.95
C LYS A 53 -31.21 13.58 2.83
N PRO A 54 -31.08 12.88 1.68
CA PRO A 54 -29.99 11.94 1.43
C PRO A 54 -28.68 12.70 1.16
N CYS A 55 -28.10 13.29 2.21
CA CYS A 55 -26.90 14.14 2.11
C CYS A 55 -25.61 13.31 2.15
N SER A 56 -25.46 12.41 1.19
CA SER A 56 -24.19 11.75 0.88
C SER A 56 -24.11 11.45 -0.61
N SER A 57 -23.61 12.44 -1.37
CA SER A 57 -23.02 12.15 -2.68
C SER A 57 -21.94 11.08 -2.51
N PRO A 58 -21.84 10.09 -3.41
CA PRO A 58 -20.74 9.13 -3.34
C PRO A 58 -19.43 9.92 -3.43
N ALA A 59 -18.50 9.64 -2.51
CA ALA A 59 -17.26 10.40 -2.39
C ALA A 59 -16.52 10.40 -3.73
N GLN A 60 -16.52 11.54 -4.42
CA GLN A 60 -15.97 11.64 -5.76
C GLN A 60 -14.49 11.24 -5.69
N ASP A 61 -14.11 10.23 -6.47
CA ASP A 61 -12.71 9.84 -6.69
C ASP A 61 -12.01 11.05 -7.31
N LEU A 62 -11.24 11.80 -6.51
CA LEU A 62 -10.50 12.95 -7.00
C LEU A 62 -9.48 12.45 -8.01
N VAL A 63 -9.63 12.89 -9.26
CA VAL A 63 -8.76 12.53 -10.36
C VAL A 63 -7.53 13.43 -10.34
N ALA A 64 -6.35 12.87 -10.61
CA ALA A 64 -5.12 13.63 -10.77
C ALA A 64 -5.18 14.47 -12.07
N SER A 65 -4.88 15.76 -11.94
CA SER A 65 -4.68 16.70 -13.04
C SER A 65 -3.20 16.71 -13.45
N PRO A 66 -2.81 17.30 -14.61
CA PRO A 66 -1.40 17.41 -15.00
C PRO A 66 -0.52 18.09 -13.94
N GLY A 67 -1.04 19.12 -13.26
CA GLY A 67 -0.34 19.82 -12.18
C GLY A 67 -0.11 18.98 -10.92
N ASP A 68 -0.81 17.85 -10.76
CA ASP A 68 -0.55 16.88 -9.68
C ASP A 68 0.69 16.00 -9.94
N PHE A 69 1.33 16.15 -11.10
CA PHE A 69 2.60 15.54 -11.46
C PHE A 69 3.74 16.56 -11.59
N GLU A 70 3.54 17.83 -11.15
CA GLU A 70 4.61 18.82 -11.10
C GLU A 70 5.52 18.57 -9.90
N PHE A 71 6.77 18.20 -10.18
CA PHE A 71 7.80 17.99 -9.16
C PHE A 71 9.15 18.57 -9.56
N VAL A 72 9.91 19.01 -8.56
CA VAL A 72 11.25 19.60 -8.73
C VAL A 72 12.30 18.60 -8.28
N LEU A 73 13.38 18.48 -9.05
CA LEU A 73 14.51 17.60 -8.73
C LEU A 73 15.58 18.33 -7.89
N PRO A 74 16.28 17.61 -6.98
CA PRO A 74 16.07 16.22 -6.60
C PRO A 74 14.81 16.04 -5.73
N LEU A 75 14.06 14.95 -5.97
CA LEU A 75 13.01 14.51 -5.06
C LEU A 75 13.60 14.20 -3.67
N LYS A 76 12.83 14.47 -2.61
CA LYS A 76 13.24 14.26 -1.22
C LYS A 76 12.16 13.53 -0.45
N ILE A 77 12.57 12.66 0.47
CA ILE A 77 11.67 12.03 1.43
C ILE A 77 11.03 13.11 2.31
N VAL A 78 9.72 13.00 2.47
CA VAL A 78 8.89 13.78 3.38
C VAL A 78 8.80 13.03 4.70
N GLU A 79 9.27 13.65 5.76
CA GLU A 79 9.27 13.07 7.11
C GLU A 79 7.96 13.35 7.87
N TYR A 80 7.62 12.46 8.80
CA TYR A 80 6.59 12.71 9.81
C TYR A 80 6.95 13.96 10.64
N PRO A 81 6.00 14.83 10.98
CA PRO A 81 4.54 14.77 10.79
C PRO A 81 4.02 15.68 9.66
N ASP A 82 4.74 15.80 8.54
CA ASP A 82 4.31 16.67 7.43
C ASP A 82 2.89 16.31 6.93
N PRO A 83 1.98 17.29 6.79
CA PRO A 83 0.57 17.03 6.49
C PRO A 83 0.34 16.39 5.12
N ARG A 84 1.31 16.42 4.20
CA ARG A 84 1.22 15.72 2.90
C ARG A 84 1.18 14.21 3.07
N LEU A 85 1.76 13.65 4.14
CA LEU A 85 1.65 12.23 4.48
C LEU A 85 0.23 11.83 4.93
N ARG A 86 -0.65 12.81 5.19
CA ARG A 86 -2.06 12.63 5.58
C ARG A 86 -3.05 13.10 4.51
N ALA A 87 -2.59 13.77 3.46
CA ALA A 87 -3.46 14.33 2.43
C ALA A 87 -4.07 13.24 1.53
N ARG A 88 -5.28 13.50 1.01
CA ARG A 88 -6.03 12.51 0.22
C ARG A 88 -5.41 12.32 -1.17
N ASN A 89 -4.92 11.11 -1.44
CA ASN A 89 -4.21 10.79 -2.68
C ASN A 89 -5.16 10.60 -3.88
N LYS A 90 -4.87 11.33 -4.96
CA LYS A 90 -5.69 11.40 -6.18
C LYS A 90 -5.48 10.19 -7.08
N ARG A 91 -6.55 9.79 -7.79
CA ARG A 91 -6.56 8.66 -8.71
C ARG A 91 -5.97 9.07 -10.07
N ILE A 92 -4.91 8.39 -10.48
CA ILE A 92 -4.20 8.61 -11.75
C ILE A 92 -5.07 8.13 -12.93
N VAL A 93 -5.15 8.93 -14.00
CA VAL A 93 -5.87 8.57 -15.24
C VAL A 93 -5.05 8.79 -16.51
N ALA A 94 -4.03 9.64 -16.47
CA ALA A 94 -3.04 9.78 -17.53
C ALA A 94 -1.91 8.75 -17.31
N PHE A 95 -1.44 8.14 -18.40
CA PHE A 95 -0.40 7.12 -18.43
C PHE A 95 0.63 7.48 -19.51
N ASP A 96 1.24 8.65 -19.32
CA ASP A 96 2.16 9.29 -20.25
C ASP A 96 3.60 9.31 -19.72
N ASP A 97 4.49 10.02 -20.41
CA ASP A 97 5.91 10.07 -20.05
C ASP A 97 6.20 10.84 -18.75
N SER A 98 5.27 11.66 -18.24
CA SER A 98 5.40 12.29 -16.92
C SER A 98 5.24 11.26 -15.79
N LEU A 99 4.30 10.32 -15.94
CA LEU A 99 4.15 9.18 -15.03
C LEU A 99 5.39 8.28 -15.09
N LYS A 100 5.92 8.00 -16.28
CA LYS A 100 7.15 7.19 -16.45
C LYS A 100 8.35 7.84 -15.78
N LYS A 101 8.53 9.16 -15.96
CA LYS A 101 9.58 9.92 -15.29
C LYS A 101 9.42 9.87 -13.77
N LEU A 102 8.21 10.08 -13.25
CA LEU A 102 7.96 10.00 -11.80
C LEU A 102 8.32 8.62 -11.24
N VAL A 103 7.94 7.53 -11.91
CA VAL A 103 8.29 6.16 -11.51
C VAL A 103 9.81 5.94 -11.49
N HIS A 104 10.53 6.42 -12.50
CA HIS A 104 11.99 6.33 -12.54
C HIS A 104 12.62 7.07 -11.34
N GLU A 105 12.23 8.32 -11.10
CA GLU A 105 12.74 9.14 -9.99
C GLU A 105 12.35 8.56 -8.61
N MET A 106 11.17 7.90 -8.50
CA MET A 106 10.77 7.17 -7.29
C MET A 106 11.70 5.99 -6.99
N PHE A 107 11.98 5.13 -7.97
CA PHE A 107 12.98 4.06 -7.79
C PHE A 107 14.36 4.64 -7.46
N ASP A 108 14.75 5.72 -8.14
CA ASP A 108 16.04 6.37 -7.92
C ASP A 108 16.18 6.96 -6.50
N VAL A 109 15.12 7.50 -5.89
CA VAL A 109 15.14 7.87 -4.47
C VAL A 109 15.14 6.64 -3.58
N MET A 110 14.28 5.66 -3.85
CA MET A 110 14.17 4.42 -3.08
C MET A 110 15.55 3.76 -2.88
N TYR A 111 16.28 3.51 -3.98
CA TYR A 111 17.63 2.94 -3.93
C TYR A 111 18.68 3.87 -3.30
N LYS A 112 18.58 5.21 -3.46
CA LYS A 112 19.49 6.17 -2.79
C LYS A 112 19.25 6.30 -1.27
N THR A 113 18.24 5.60 -0.74
CA THR A 113 17.87 5.61 0.69
C THR A 113 17.80 4.20 1.27
N ASP A 114 18.42 3.22 0.61
CA ASP A 114 18.43 1.79 1.00
C ASP A 114 17.02 1.20 1.23
N GLY A 115 16.04 1.72 0.48
CA GLY A 115 14.63 1.38 0.58
C GLY A 115 14.24 0.17 -0.27
N ILE A 116 13.29 -0.62 0.24
CA ILE A 116 12.66 -1.75 -0.46
C ILE A 116 11.29 -1.39 -1.05
N GLY A 117 10.74 -0.22 -0.71
CA GLY A 117 9.46 0.30 -1.20
C GLY A 117 9.37 1.81 -1.01
N LEU A 118 8.55 2.47 -1.84
CA LEU A 118 8.30 3.91 -1.80
C LEU A 118 6.95 4.27 -2.45
N SER A 119 6.20 5.17 -1.82
CA SER A 119 4.92 5.70 -2.31
C SER A 119 5.00 7.20 -2.57
N ALA A 120 4.31 7.68 -3.60
CA ALA A 120 4.36 9.08 -4.04
C ALA A 120 4.08 10.14 -2.95
N PRO A 121 3.21 9.90 -1.93
CA PRO A 121 3.01 10.84 -0.83
C PRO A 121 4.27 11.06 0.03
N GLN A 122 5.16 10.06 0.13
CA GLN A 122 6.45 10.20 0.80
C GLN A 122 7.43 11.09 0.03
N LEU A 123 7.13 11.47 -1.22
CA LEU A 123 7.83 12.52 -1.98
C LEU A 123 7.03 13.83 -2.06
N GLY A 124 5.91 13.91 -1.33
CA GLY A 124 5.01 15.06 -1.30
C GLY A 124 4.03 15.13 -2.47
N ILE A 125 3.91 14.07 -3.27
CA ILE A 125 3.10 14.02 -4.48
C ILE A 125 1.85 13.16 -4.19
N ASN A 126 0.73 13.80 -3.89
CA ASN A 126 -0.48 13.12 -3.38
C ASN A 126 -1.30 12.42 -4.48
N VAL A 127 -0.72 11.37 -5.07
CA VAL A 127 -1.33 10.51 -6.10
C VAL A 127 -1.25 9.03 -5.72
N GLN A 128 -2.12 8.20 -6.27
CA GLN A 128 -2.18 6.75 -6.00
C GLN A 128 -1.13 5.98 -6.82
N LEU A 129 0.14 6.16 -6.47
CA LEU A 129 1.30 5.51 -7.09
C LEU A 129 2.27 5.00 -6.02
N MET A 130 2.72 3.75 -6.18
CA MET A 130 3.76 3.13 -5.38
C MET A 130 4.72 2.33 -6.27
N VAL A 131 5.97 2.24 -5.83
CA VAL A 131 7.00 1.37 -6.40
C VAL A 131 7.61 0.52 -5.28
N PHE A 132 8.07 -0.70 -5.59
CA PHE A 132 8.86 -1.49 -4.66
C PHE A 132 9.76 -2.50 -5.37
N ASN A 133 10.87 -2.86 -4.73
CA ASN A 133 11.70 -4.01 -5.09
C ASN A 133 12.05 -4.77 -3.79
N PRO A 134 11.56 -6.00 -3.59
CA PRO A 134 11.80 -6.77 -2.36
C PRO A 134 13.28 -7.06 -2.03
N VAL A 135 14.20 -6.90 -3.00
CA VAL A 135 15.65 -7.04 -2.80
C VAL A 135 16.30 -5.73 -2.34
N GLY A 136 15.76 -4.56 -2.72
CA GLY A 136 16.32 -3.26 -2.37
C GLY A 136 17.54 -2.80 -3.18
N GLU A 137 18.01 -3.58 -4.17
CA GLU A 137 19.16 -3.24 -5.00
C GLU A 137 18.78 -3.02 -6.48
N ARG A 138 19.42 -2.07 -7.18
CA ARG A 138 19.11 -1.73 -8.57
C ARG A 138 19.72 -2.76 -9.52
N GLY A 139 18.86 -3.50 -10.23
CA GLY A 139 19.27 -4.54 -11.19
C GLY A 139 19.17 -5.97 -10.65
N GLU A 140 18.88 -6.13 -9.35
CA GLU A 140 18.52 -7.41 -8.74
C GLU A 140 17.03 -7.43 -8.36
N GLY A 141 16.44 -8.62 -8.19
CA GLY A 141 15.03 -8.76 -7.84
C GLY A 141 14.05 -8.39 -8.97
N GLU A 142 12.94 -7.74 -8.61
CA GLU A 142 11.87 -7.34 -9.54
C GLU A 142 11.37 -5.93 -9.17
N GLU A 143 11.46 -4.98 -10.11
CA GLU A 143 10.92 -3.63 -9.97
C GLU A 143 9.39 -3.63 -10.21
N ILE A 144 8.60 -3.56 -9.14
CA ILE A 144 7.14 -3.61 -9.21
C ILE A 144 6.54 -2.21 -9.07
N VAL A 145 5.66 -1.84 -10.01
CA VAL A 145 4.98 -0.54 -10.06
C VAL A 145 3.48 -0.77 -10.01
N LEU A 146 2.78 -0.17 -9.03
CA LEU A 146 1.32 -0.27 -8.90
C LEU A 146 0.66 1.10 -8.96
N VAL A 147 -0.17 1.30 -9.99
CA VAL A 147 -0.92 2.53 -10.21
C VAL A 147 -2.40 2.31 -9.86
N ASN A 148 -2.98 3.16 -9.02
CA ASN A 148 -4.34 3.02 -8.47
C ASN A 148 -4.63 1.63 -7.84
N PRO A 149 -3.75 1.08 -6.99
CA PRO A 149 -3.95 -0.23 -6.37
C PRO A 149 -5.22 -0.28 -5.53
N ARG A 150 -5.84 -1.46 -5.46
CA ARG A 150 -6.93 -1.80 -4.54
C ARG A 150 -6.75 -3.22 -4.02
N VAL A 151 -6.94 -3.44 -2.72
CA VAL A 151 -6.92 -4.79 -2.14
C VAL A 151 -8.31 -5.40 -2.24
N SER A 152 -8.44 -6.51 -2.97
CA SER A 152 -9.69 -7.28 -3.04
C SER A 152 -9.78 -8.40 -2.02
N GLN A 153 -8.66 -8.84 -1.44
CA GLN A 153 -8.65 -9.79 -0.33
C GLN A 153 -7.40 -9.66 0.56
N TYR A 154 -7.58 -9.81 1.88
CA TYR A 154 -6.50 -10.05 2.85
C TYR A 154 -6.61 -11.48 3.39
N SER A 155 -5.49 -12.10 3.75
CA SER A 155 -5.50 -13.40 4.43
C SER A 155 -5.85 -13.27 5.92
N LYS A 156 -6.33 -14.37 6.53
CA LYS A 156 -6.72 -14.40 7.95
C LYS A 156 -5.54 -14.59 8.92
N LYS A 157 -4.40 -15.09 8.42
CA LYS A 157 -3.20 -15.32 9.22
C LYS A 157 -2.42 -14.02 9.32
N LEU A 158 -2.16 -13.57 10.54
CA LEU A 158 -1.37 -12.38 10.81
C LEU A 158 0.08 -12.77 11.10
N THR A 159 1.04 -12.06 10.52
CA THR A 159 2.46 -12.15 10.88
C THR A 159 2.91 -10.89 11.62
N LEU A 160 3.79 -11.06 12.60
CA LEU A 160 4.55 -9.98 13.20
C LEU A 160 5.78 -9.71 12.32
N PHE A 161 6.12 -8.45 12.09
CA PHE A 161 7.36 -8.05 11.43
C PHE A 161 7.81 -6.71 11.98
N ASN A 162 9.13 -6.52 12.09
CA ASN A 162 9.72 -5.26 12.53
C ASN A 162 9.80 -4.31 11.33
N GLU A 163 8.86 -3.37 11.22
CA GLU A 163 8.78 -2.41 10.12
C GLU A 163 9.57 -1.15 10.45
N GLY A 164 10.38 -0.67 9.49
CA GLY A 164 10.85 0.71 9.43
C GLY A 164 10.10 1.49 8.35
N CYS A 165 10.36 2.79 8.24
CA CYS A 165 9.77 3.65 7.20
C CYS A 165 10.71 4.81 6.87
N LEU A 166 10.87 5.14 5.58
CA LEU A 166 11.73 6.25 5.14
C LEU A 166 11.25 7.61 5.70
N SER A 167 9.94 7.81 5.85
CA SER A 167 9.35 8.99 6.50
C SER A 167 9.55 9.06 8.02
N PHE A 168 10.18 8.05 8.64
CA PHE A 168 10.47 8.00 10.08
C PHE A 168 11.93 7.56 10.32
N PRO A 169 12.92 8.41 9.99
CA PRO A 169 14.32 7.99 9.94
C PRO A 169 14.83 7.36 11.24
N GLY A 170 15.31 6.12 11.17
CA GLY A 170 15.84 5.38 12.33
C GLY A 170 14.79 4.89 13.34
N ILE A 171 13.49 4.89 12.98
CA ILE A 171 12.42 4.32 13.81
C ILE A 171 11.96 3.01 13.19
N ASN A 172 12.15 1.92 13.94
CA ASN A 172 11.71 0.57 13.59
C ASN A 172 10.88 -0.02 14.75
N ALA A 173 9.73 -0.64 14.45
CA ALA A 173 8.92 -1.30 15.48
C ALA A 173 8.02 -2.41 14.94
N ASP A 174 7.49 -3.24 15.86
CA ASP A 174 6.76 -4.46 15.53
C ASP A 174 5.30 -4.20 15.11
N VAL A 175 4.96 -4.59 13.89
CA VAL A 175 3.64 -4.39 13.29
C VAL A 175 3.01 -5.73 12.89
N LYS A 176 1.73 -5.91 13.20
CA LYS A 176 0.94 -7.10 12.80
C LYS A 176 0.15 -6.80 11.52
N ARG A 177 0.35 -7.60 10.47
CA ARG A 177 -0.41 -7.52 9.20
C ARG A 177 -0.77 -8.92 8.70
N PRO A 178 -1.82 -9.06 7.87
CA PRO A 178 -2.06 -10.23 7.04
C PRO A 178 -0.79 -10.70 6.30
N GLU A 179 -0.56 -12.01 6.30
CA GLU A 179 0.59 -12.66 5.65
C GLU A 179 0.57 -12.54 4.11
N SER A 180 -0.61 -12.35 3.54
CA SER A 180 -0.82 -12.33 2.10
C SER A 180 -2.05 -11.54 1.70
N VAL A 181 -2.01 -11.00 0.48
CA VAL A 181 -3.02 -10.10 -0.09
C VAL A 181 -3.27 -10.41 -1.56
N LYS A 182 -4.49 -10.17 -2.01
CA LYS A 182 -4.84 -10.08 -3.43
C LYS A 182 -5.13 -8.63 -3.79
N ILE A 183 -4.47 -8.17 -4.85
CA ILE A 183 -4.43 -6.77 -5.28
C ILE A 183 -4.92 -6.71 -6.72
N ASP A 184 -5.72 -5.69 -7.03
CA ASP A 184 -6.08 -5.28 -8.39
C ASP A 184 -5.49 -3.89 -8.64
N ALA A 185 -4.73 -3.72 -9.73
CA ALA A 185 -3.95 -2.51 -10.00
C ALA A 185 -3.90 -2.19 -11.51
N ARG A 186 -3.16 -1.14 -11.86
CA ARG A 186 -2.69 -0.88 -13.22
C ARG A 186 -1.17 -0.82 -13.28
N ASP A 187 -0.61 -1.19 -14.43
CA ASP A 187 0.80 -0.96 -14.76
C ASP A 187 1.06 0.50 -15.15
N ILE A 188 2.32 0.80 -15.50
CA ILE A 188 2.79 2.10 -15.96
C ILE A 188 2.16 2.58 -17.30
N ASN A 189 1.54 1.67 -18.05
CA ASN A 189 0.85 1.94 -19.33
C ASN A 189 -0.68 2.04 -19.16
N GLY A 190 -1.20 1.79 -17.95
CA GLY A 190 -2.63 1.76 -17.64
C GLY A 190 -3.30 0.40 -17.82
N THR A 191 -2.58 -0.64 -18.23
CA THR A 191 -3.05 -2.03 -18.33
C THR A 191 -3.51 -2.52 -16.97
N ARG A 192 -4.74 -3.04 -16.84
CA ARG A 192 -5.22 -3.61 -15.57
C ARG A 192 -4.66 -5.02 -15.36
N PHE A 193 -4.25 -5.32 -14.13
CA PHE A 193 -3.90 -6.68 -13.72
C PHE A 193 -4.29 -6.96 -12.27
N SER A 194 -4.25 -8.24 -11.90
CA SER A 194 -4.44 -8.72 -10.52
C SER A 194 -3.23 -9.54 -10.10
N VAL A 195 -2.76 -9.38 -8.86
CA VAL A 195 -1.63 -10.12 -8.31
C VAL A 195 -1.93 -10.62 -6.89
N ASN A 196 -1.43 -11.79 -6.55
CA ASN A 196 -1.40 -12.29 -5.17
C ASN A 196 0.03 -12.10 -4.65
N LEU A 197 0.20 -11.44 -3.51
CA LEU A 197 1.49 -11.32 -2.82
C LEU A 197 1.41 -12.07 -1.48
N SER A 198 2.53 -12.65 -1.05
CA SER A 198 2.75 -13.18 0.29
C SER A 198 4.02 -12.59 0.91
N ASP A 199 4.26 -12.90 2.18
CA ASP A 199 5.55 -12.73 2.86
C ASP A 199 6.08 -11.28 2.78
N LEU A 200 7.35 -11.08 2.41
CA LEU A 200 7.96 -9.76 2.32
C LEU A 200 7.31 -8.85 1.24
N PRO A 201 7.04 -9.30 0.00
CA PRO A 201 6.26 -8.53 -0.97
C PRO A 201 4.89 -8.06 -0.43
N ALA A 202 4.16 -8.93 0.28
CA ALA A 202 2.88 -8.54 0.91
C ALA A 202 3.07 -7.55 2.07
N ARG A 203 4.17 -7.66 2.83
CA ARG A 203 4.53 -6.73 3.91
C ARG A 203 4.80 -5.33 3.35
N ILE A 204 5.68 -5.22 2.35
CA ILE A 204 6.03 -3.93 1.71
C ILE A 204 4.78 -3.30 1.09
N PHE A 205 4.04 -4.06 0.28
CA PHE A 205 2.82 -3.55 -0.34
C PHE A 205 1.83 -3.00 0.69
N GLN A 206 1.58 -3.70 1.81
CA GLN A 206 0.62 -3.23 2.81
C GLN A 206 1.10 -1.98 3.58
N HIS A 207 2.42 -1.78 3.69
CA HIS A 207 3.00 -0.55 4.25
C HIS A 207 2.80 0.63 3.30
N GLU A 208 3.21 0.48 2.04
CA GLU A 208 3.10 1.54 1.04
C GLU A 208 1.63 1.81 0.63
N PHE A 209 0.75 0.82 0.69
CA PHE A 209 -0.69 1.02 0.48
C PHE A 209 -1.34 1.81 1.61
N ASP A 210 -0.87 1.69 2.85
CA ASP A 210 -1.32 2.53 3.97
C ASP A 210 -0.97 4.00 3.73
N HIS A 211 0.25 4.30 3.26
CA HIS A 211 0.62 5.66 2.84
C HIS A 211 -0.32 6.20 1.73
N LEU A 212 -0.73 5.36 0.78
CA LEU A 212 -1.73 5.76 -0.23
C LEU A 212 -3.13 6.03 0.36
N GLN A 213 -3.45 5.53 1.57
CA GLN A 213 -4.65 5.90 2.33
C GLN A 213 -4.43 7.04 3.34
N GLY A 214 -3.22 7.59 3.46
CA GLY A 214 -2.85 8.56 4.50
C GLY A 214 -2.72 7.96 5.91
N ILE A 215 -2.59 6.63 6.00
CA ILE A 215 -2.37 5.86 7.22
C ILE A 215 -0.86 5.66 7.39
N LEU A 216 -0.36 5.78 8.62
CA LEU A 216 1.07 5.63 8.91
C LEU A 216 1.33 4.37 9.75
N PHE A 217 2.51 3.76 9.63
CA PHE A 217 2.78 2.43 10.22
C PHE A 217 2.56 2.34 11.74
N PHE A 218 2.80 3.43 12.48
CA PHE A 218 2.51 3.53 13.92
C PHE A 218 1.01 3.47 14.28
N GLU A 219 0.14 3.47 13.27
CA GLU A 219 -1.29 3.22 13.43
C GLU A 219 -1.66 1.73 13.45
N ARG A 220 -0.74 0.86 13.03
CA ARG A 220 -0.88 -0.59 13.00
C ARG A 220 -0.19 -1.30 14.19
N MET A 221 0.51 -0.54 15.04
CA MET A 221 1.18 -1.02 16.26
C MET A 221 0.18 -1.29 17.40
N THR A 222 0.58 -2.12 18.36
CA THR A 222 -0.12 -2.22 19.66
C THR A 222 0.19 -1.02 20.54
N GLU A 223 -0.45 -0.88 21.70
CA GLU A 223 -0.26 0.30 22.55
C GLU A 223 1.11 0.28 23.24
N GLU A 224 1.60 -0.91 23.60
CA GLU A 224 2.92 -1.15 24.19
C GLU A 224 4.06 -0.85 23.21
N VAL A 225 3.89 -1.24 21.93
CA VAL A 225 4.87 -0.97 20.86
C VAL A 225 4.83 0.51 20.43
N LEU A 226 3.65 1.14 20.42
CA LEU A 226 3.55 2.56 20.14
C LEU A 226 4.19 3.40 21.25
N ASP A 227 4.00 3.00 22.51
CA ASP A 227 4.54 3.69 23.68
C ASP A 227 6.08 3.61 23.74
N SER A 228 6.71 2.53 23.25
CA SER A 228 8.18 2.43 23.21
C SER A 228 8.84 3.42 22.24
N ILE A 229 8.18 3.75 21.12
CA ILE A 229 8.69 4.73 20.13
C ILE A 229 8.17 6.16 20.33
N CYS A 230 7.29 6.41 21.31
CA CYS A 230 6.64 7.72 21.48
C CYS A 230 7.64 8.90 21.59
N GLY A 231 8.77 8.71 22.28
CA GLY A 231 9.80 9.74 22.40
C GLY A 231 10.50 10.08 21.06
N GLN A 232 10.66 9.09 20.18
CA GLN A 232 11.20 9.30 18.83
C GLN A 232 10.20 10.06 17.94
N LEU A 233 8.90 9.74 18.06
CA LEU A 233 7.84 10.48 17.37
C LEU A 233 7.75 11.94 17.84
N GLN A 234 7.84 12.19 19.15
CA GLN A 234 7.91 13.56 19.72
C GLN A 234 9.16 14.33 19.25
N ALA A 235 10.29 13.66 19.04
CA ALA A 235 11.49 14.28 18.47
C ALA A 235 11.27 14.70 17.00
N LEU A 236 10.57 13.90 16.20
CA LEU A 236 10.18 14.26 14.83
C LEU A 236 9.16 15.42 14.80
N GLU A 237 8.15 15.42 15.67
CA GLU A 237 7.24 16.56 15.85
C GLU A 237 8.02 17.86 16.16
N THR A 238 8.96 17.79 17.11
CA THR A 238 9.79 18.93 17.51
C THR A 238 10.72 19.40 16.39
N LYS A 239 11.31 18.47 15.62
CA LYS A 239 12.14 18.76 14.43
C LYS A 239 11.33 19.51 13.37
N TYR A 240 10.09 19.09 13.11
CA TYR A 240 9.20 19.77 12.17
C TYR A 240 8.81 21.17 12.64
N GLU A 241 8.46 21.35 13.92
CA GLU A 241 8.13 22.67 14.48
C GLU A 241 9.33 23.62 14.38
N GLY A 242 10.55 23.15 14.69
CA GLY A 242 11.78 23.93 14.56
C GLY A 242 12.22 24.22 13.11
N MET A 243 11.93 23.32 12.16
CA MET A 243 12.30 23.49 10.75
C MET A 243 11.32 24.37 9.97
N THR A 244 10.03 24.35 10.32
CA THR A 244 8.97 25.05 9.58
C THR A 244 8.49 26.33 10.24
N GLY A 245 8.69 26.49 11.56
CA GLY A 245 8.07 27.55 12.35
C GLY A 245 6.55 27.39 12.53
N LEU A 246 5.96 26.28 12.07
CA LEU A 246 4.55 25.96 12.18
C LEU A 246 4.33 24.89 13.26
N PRO A 247 3.22 24.92 14.02
CA PRO A 247 2.89 23.86 14.96
C PRO A 247 2.65 22.54 14.22
N SER A 248 3.02 21.43 14.85
CA SER A 248 2.82 20.08 14.32
C SER A 248 1.32 19.80 14.10
N PRO A 249 0.90 19.36 12.90
CA PRO A 249 -0.52 19.19 12.55
C PRO A 249 -1.17 18.00 13.29
N GLU A 250 -0.38 17.04 13.75
CA GLU A 250 -0.77 16.01 14.70
C GLU A 250 0.25 15.91 15.84
N LYS A 251 -0.18 15.40 17.01
CA LYS A 251 0.70 15.13 18.15
C LYS A 251 0.36 13.80 18.80
N ILE A 252 1.36 12.94 19.02
CA ILE A 252 1.16 11.56 19.46
C ILE A 252 0.47 11.46 20.84
N GLU A 253 0.71 12.43 21.72
CA GLU A 253 0.02 12.53 23.02
C GLU A 253 -1.51 12.60 22.89
N ASN A 254 -2.02 13.34 21.90
CA ASN A 254 -3.46 13.48 21.70
C ASN A 254 -4.10 12.12 21.33
N ARG A 255 -3.33 11.24 20.69
CA ARG A 255 -3.73 9.86 20.34
C ARG A 255 -3.78 8.97 21.59
N ARG A 256 -2.76 9.05 22.46
CA ARG A 256 -2.72 8.35 23.76
C ARG A 256 -3.90 8.77 24.65
N ARG A 257 -4.12 10.08 24.83
CA ARG A 257 -5.24 10.64 25.62
C ARG A 257 -6.61 10.17 25.11
N ARG A 258 -6.84 10.17 23.79
CA ARG A 258 -8.09 9.69 23.18
C ARG A 258 -8.33 8.18 23.39
N LYS A 259 -7.28 7.35 23.33
CA LYS A 259 -7.40 5.89 23.56
C LYS A 259 -7.72 5.56 25.02
N VAL A 260 -7.01 6.16 25.98
CA VAL A 260 -7.26 5.95 27.43
C VAL A 260 -8.70 6.32 27.80
N ALA A 261 -9.24 7.41 27.25
CA ALA A 261 -10.63 7.82 27.47
C ALA A 261 -11.68 6.82 26.95
N VAL A 262 -11.35 6.01 25.93
CA VAL A 262 -12.21 4.94 25.41
C VAL A 262 -12.05 3.64 26.21
N GLY A 263 -10.83 3.35 26.70
CA GLY A 263 -10.53 2.14 27.48
C GLY A 263 -11.34 2.01 28.77
N PHE A 264 -11.61 3.12 29.47
CA PHE A 264 -12.43 3.14 30.69
C PHE A 264 -13.93 2.84 30.48
N GLY A 265 -14.39 2.72 29.24
CA GLY A 265 -15.80 2.51 28.88
C GLY A 265 -16.31 1.07 28.89
N LYS A 266 -15.48 0.07 29.25
CA LYS A 266 -15.89 -1.35 29.30
C LYS A 266 -15.66 -1.94 30.69
N ARG A 267 -16.77 -2.26 31.35
CA ARG A 267 -16.89 -3.21 32.46
C ARG A 267 -17.76 -4.38 31.98
#